data_AF-A0A3D2G2Q9-F1
#
_entry.id   AF-A0A3D2G2Q9-F1
#
_cell.length_a   1.000
_cell.length_b   1.000
_cell.length_c   1.000
_cell.angle_alpha   90.00
_cell.angle_beta   90.00
_cell.angle_gamma   90.00
#
_symmetry.space_group_name_H-M   'P 1'
#
loop_
_entity.id
_entity.type
_entity.pdbx_description
1 polymer ?
#
loop_
_entity_poly.entity_id
_entity_poly.type
_entity_poly.pdbx_seq_one_letter_code
_entity_poly.pdbx_strand_id
1 'polypeptide(L)'
;GYSPYYLYRQKFMSGGFENVGWAKDGRVNLYNICIMEELCSIIAMGGGGSTKLIRPDDGRNIRIMAPKYPLEYINSIGTTCTEKAKILGFYNDFYNK
;
A
#
# COMPACT_ATOMS: atom_id res chain seq x y z
N GLY A 1 10.80 -28.94 0.35
CA GLY A 1 9.44 -28.73 -0.16
C GLY A 1 9.09 -27.26 -0.11
N TYR A 2 7.82 -26.90 -0.24
CA TYR A 2 7.32 -25.56 0.11
C TYR A 2 6.86 -25.59 1.57
N SER A 3 7.10 -24.51 2.29
CA SER A 3 6.63 -24.29 3.67
C SER A 3 5.74 -23.05 3.72
N PRO A 4 4.73 -23.03 4.60
CA PRO A 4 3.93 -21.84 4.81
C PRO A 4 4.82 -20.75 5.44
N TYR A 5 4.64 -19.49 5.02
CA TYR A 5 5.45 -18.37 5.53
C TYR A 5 4.66 -17.12 5.91
N TYR A 6 3.39 -17.03 5.52
CA TYR A 6 2.55 -15.86 5.82
C TYR A 6 1.06 -16.23 5.76
N LEU A 7 0.24 -15.61 6.59
CA LEU A 7 -1.22 -15.76 6.60
C LEU A 7 -1.85 -14.36 6.67
N TYR A 8 -2.76 -14.05 5.75
CA TYR A 8 -3.49 -12.79 5.81
C TYR A 8 -4.99 -12.97 5.60
N ARG A 9 -5.75 -11.98 6.07
CA ARG A 9 -7.21 -11.97 5.90
C ARG A 9 -7.58 -11.26 4.61
N GLN A 10 -8.11 -12.01 3.63
CA GLN A 10 -8.71 -11.43 2.45
C GLN A 10 -10.20 -11.15 2.69
N LYS A 11 -10.63 -9.91 2.43
CA LYS A 11 -12.05 -9.53 2.49
C LYS A 11 -12.78 -10.16 1.29
N PHE A 12 -13.99 -10.67 1.53
CA PHE A 12 -14.85 -11.28 0.50
C PHE A 12 -14.30 -12.56 -0.16
N MET A 13 -13.69 -13.47 0.60
CA MET A 13 -13.38 -14.81 0.07
C MET A 13 -14.62 -15.69 0.07
N SER A 14 -14.82 -16.40 -1.04
CA SER A 14 -15.79 -17.50 -1.12
C SER A 14 -15.26 -18.69 -0.31
N GLY A 15 -16.00 -19.12 0.71
CA GLY A 15 -15.67 -20.33 1.50
C GLY A 15 -14.77 -20.13 2.74
N GLY A 16 -14.31 -18.90 3.04
CA GLY A 16 -13.67 -18.59 4.34
C GLY A 16 -12.36 -19.34 4.64
N PHE A 17 -11.71 -19.90 3.62
CA PHE A 17 -10.43 -20.60 3.77
C PHE A 17 -9.28 -19.66 4.15
N GLU A 18 -8.16 -20.23 4.60
CA GLU A 18 -6.98 -19.45 4.96
C GLU A 18 -6.23 -18.97 3.71
N ASN A 19 -5.83 -17.70 3.67
CA ASN A 19 -4.95 -17.20 2.61
C ASN A 19 -3.49 -17.29 3.07
N VAL A 20 -2.92 -18.49 2.89
CA VAL A 20 -1.55 -18.83 3.29
C VAL A 20 -0.59 -18.68 2.11
N GLY A 21 0.47 -17.90 2.29
CA GLY A 21 1.61 -17.84 1.39
C GLY A 21 2.54 -19.05 1.59
N TRP A 22 2.96 -19.67 0.48
CA TRP A 22 3.89 -20.80 0.47
C TRP A 22 5.16 -20.45 -0.29
N ALA A 23 6.33 -20.81 0.26
CA ALA A 23 7.63 -20.55 -0.36
C ALA A 23 8.61 -21.70 -0.13
N LYS A 24 9.62 -21.81 -1.00
CA LYS A 24 10.81 -22.61 -0.71
C LYS A 24 11.67 -21.88 0.32
N ASP A 25 12.55 -22.61 0.99
CA ASP A 25 13.49 -22.03 1.94
C ASP A 25 14.33 -20.92 1.29
N GLY A 26 14.55 -19.83 2.01
CA GLY A 26 15.21 -18.61 1.52
C GLY A 26 14.49 -17.86 0.38
N ARG A 27 13.24 -18.22 0.03
CA ARG A 27 12.46 -17.59 -1.06
C ARG A 27 11.16 -16.94 -0.57
N VAL A 28 11.10 -16.58 0.70
CA VAL A 28 9.94 -15.86 1.26
C VAL A 28 9.77 -14.51 0.55
N ASN A 29 8.52 -14.14 0.26
CA ASN A 29 8.22 -12.87 -0.39
C ASN A 29 8.08 -11.77 0.68
N LEU A 30 9.19 -11.11 1.00
CA LEU A 30 9.21 -10.01 1.97
C LEU A 30 8.27 -8.87 1.57
N TYR A 31 8.17 -8.56 0.28
CA TYR A 31 7.27 -7.51 -0.19
C TYR A 31 5.81 -7.84 0.14
N ASN A 32 5.39 -9.09 -0.02
CA ASN A 32 4.03 -9.50 0.32
C ASN A 32 3.73 -9.35 1.82
N ILE A 33 4.70 -9.65 2.69
CA ILE A 33 4.57 -9.42 4.13
C ILE A 33 4.47 -7.93 4.42
N CYS A 34 5.42 -7.13 3.91
CA CYS A 34 5.52 -5.70 4.19
C CYS A 34 4.28 -4.90 3.79
N ILE A 35 3.66 -5.22 2.64
CA ILE A 35 2.47 -4.48 2.19
C ILE A 35 1.22 -4.85 2.99
N MET A 36 1.10 -6.12 3.40
CA MET A 36 -0.08 -6.66 4.06
C MET A 36 -0.10 -6.33 5.55
N GLU A 37 1.06 -6.40 6.23
CA GLU A 37 1.26 -5.95 7.61
C GLU A 37 1.38 -4.42 7.74
N GLU A 38 1.19 -3.69 6.65
CA GLU A 38 1.30 -2.23 6.61
C GLU A 38 2.65 -1.69 7.09
N LEU A 39 3.75 -2.42 6.87
CA LEU A 39 5.09 -2.04 7.33
C LEU A 39 5.81 -1.09 6.38
N CYS A 40 5.34 -0.99 5.13
CA CYS A 40 5.98 -0.17 4.10
C CYS A 40 4.96 0.69 3.37
N SER A 41 5.42 1.89 3.02
CA SER A 41 4.64 2.81 2.20
C SER A 41 4.77 2.46 0.72
N ILE A 42 3.69 2.66 -0.03
CA ILE A 42 3.58 2.37 -1.45
C ILE A 42 3.28 3.67 -2.16
N ILE A 43 4.16 4.06 -3.08
CA ILE A 43 3.95 5.22 -3.95
C ILE A 43 3.46 4.73 -5.30
N ALA A 44 2.25 5.13 -5.66
CA ALA A 44 1.65 4.79 -6.95
C ALA A 44 1.66 6.02 -7.88
N MET A 45 1.84 5.79 -9.18
CA MET A 45 1.79 6.84 -10.21
C MET A 45 0.81 6.42 -11.31
N GLY A 46 0.16 7.40 -11.94
CA GLY A 46 -0.83 7.16 -13.00
C GLY A 46 -2.28 7.03 -12.51
N GLY A 47 -3.18 6.90 -13.48
CA GLY A 47 -4.63 6.74 -13.25
C GLY A 47 -4.94 5.48 -12.44
N GLY A 48 -5.82 5.61 -11.46
CA GLY A 48 -6.19 4.54 -10.53
C GLY A 48 -5.11 4.18 -9.51
N GLY A 49 -3.99 4.91 -9.49
CA GLY A 49 -2.91 4.70 -8.53
C GLY A 49 -3.37 4.90 -7.08
N SER A 50 -3.12 3.91 -6.22
CA SER A 50 -3.38 3.97 -4.78
C SER A 50 -2.06 4.10 -4.02
N THR A 51 -1.74 5.32 -3.56
CA THR A 51 -0.60 5.54 -2.66
C THR A 51 -1.02 5.24 -1.24
N LYS A 52 -0.27 4.38 -0.54
CA LYS A 52 -0.47 4.04 0.87
C LYS A 52 0.72 4.57 1.64
N LEU A 53 0.50 5.48 2.59
CA LEU A 53 1.56 6.00 3.45
C LEU A 53 1.36 5.45 4.86
N ILE A 54 2.46 4.99 5.45
CA ILE A 54 2.54 4.39 6.78
C ILE A 54 3.47 5.24 7.63
N ARG A 55 3.04 5.57 8.84
CA ARG A 55 3.90 6.16 9.88
C ARG A 55 4.45 5.07 10.81
N PRO A 56 5.78 4.99 11.04
CA PRO A 56 6.37 3.94 11.86
C PRO A 56 6.06 4.01 13.36
N ASP A 57 5.70 5.18 13.89
CA ASP A 57 5.61 5.47 15.33
C ASP A 57 4.23 5.25 15.94
N ASP A 58 3.17 5.76 15.31
CA ASP A 58 1.81 5.74 15.86
C ASP A 58 0.84 4.84 15.10
N GLY A 59 1.33 4.12 14.09
CA GLY A 59 0.51 3.26 13.23
C GLY A 59 -0.48 4.03 12.36
N ARG A 60 -0.36 5.36 12.24
CA ARG A 60 -1.21 6.15 11.33
C ARG A 60 -0.91 5.74 9.89
N ASN A 61 -1.95 5.30 9.19
CA ASN A 61 -1.91 5.09 7.76
C ASN A 61 -2.85 6.07 7.05
N ILE A 62 -2.45 6.54 5.86
CA ILE A 62 -3.34 7.29 4.96
C ILE A 62 -3.25 6.75 3.54
N ARG A 63 -4.32 6.94 2.78
CA ARG A 63 -4.39 6.53 1.38
C ARG A 63 -4.74 7.72 0.49
N ILE A 64 -3.98 7.87 -0.59
CA ILE A 64 -4.20 8.89 -1.62
C ILE A 64 -4.52 8.15 -2.92
N MET A 65 -5.73 8.39 -3.45
CA MET A 65 -6.24 7.71 -4.65
C MET A 65 -6.21 8.68 -5.84
N ALA A 66 -5.57 8.26 -6.93
CA ALA A 66 -5.70 8.96 -8.20
C ALA A 66 -7.02 8.57 -8.90
N PRO A 67 -7.61 9.47 -9.71
CA PRO A 67 -8.78 9.17 -10.51
C PRO A 67 -8.58 7.92 -11.35
N LYS A 68 -9.58 7.04 -11.37
CA LYS A 68 -9.48 5.73 -12.03
C LYS A 68 -9.55 5.86 -13.55
N TYR A 69 -10.38 6.76 -14.06
CA TYR A 69 -10.65 6.87 -15.48
C TYR A 69 -9.67 7.83 -16.17
N PRO A 70 -9.18 7.50 -17.39
CA PRO A 70 -8.14 8.30 -18.04
C PRO A 70 -8.51 9.77 -18.21
N LEU A 71 -9.74 10.07 -18.67
CA LEU A 71 -10.18 11.44 -18.90
C LEU A 71 -10.22 12.25 -17.59
N GLU A 72 -10.73 11.65 -16.51
CA GLU A 72 -10.75 12.28 -15.19
C GLU A 72 -9.33 12.52 -14.66
N TYR A 73 -8.43 11.55 -14.84
CA TYR A 73 -7.04 11.67 -14.44
C TYR A 73 -6.33 12.81 -15.18
N ILE A 74 -6.53 12.91 -16.50
CA ILE A 74 -5.97 13.98 -17.33
C ILE A 74 -6.52 15.34 -16.90
N ASN A 75 -7.85 15.44 -16.77
CA ASN A 75 -8.52 16.70 -16.42
C ASN A 75 -8.19 17.18 -15.00
N SER A 76 -7.84 16.27 -14.08
CA SER A 76 -7.49 16.58 -12.69
C SER A 76 -6.01 16.37 -12.36
N ILE A 77 -5.13 16.43 -13.38
CA ILE A 77 -3.70 16.23 -13.18
C ILE A 77 -3.10 17.21 -12.17
N GLY A 78 -3.55 18.48 -12.20
CA GLY A 78 -3.12 19.50 -11.24
C GLY A 78 -3.45 19.12 -9.80
N THR A 79 -4.70 18.71 -9.54
CA THR A 79 -5.12 18.20 -8.22
C THR A 79 -4.31 16.98 -7.82
N THR A 80 -4.11 16.04 -8.73
CA THR A 80 -3.31 14.84 -8.46
C THR A 80 -1.88 15.20 -8.03
N CYS A 81 -1.23 16.15 -8.69
CA CYS A 81 0.09 16.65 -8.30
C CYS A 81 0.07 17.28 -6.90
N THR A 82 -0.93 18.11 -6.60
CA THR A 82 -1.08 18.72 -5.26
C THR A 82 -1.28 17.67 -4.17
N GLU A 83 -2.08 16.63 -4.42
CA GLU A 83 -2.25 15.51 -3.50
C GLU A 83 -0.92 14.77 -3.27
N LYS A 84 -0.07 14.61 -4.29
CA LYS A 84 1.26 14.00 -4.13
C LYS A 84 2.20 14.85 -3.27
N ALA A 85 2.09 16.17 -3.32
CA ALA A 85 2.89 17.05 -2.45
C ALA A 85 2.60 16.80 -0.95
N LYS A 86 1.41 16.31 -0.59
CA LYS A 86 1.05 15.95 0.80
C LYS A 86 1.88 14.79 1.36
N ILE A 87 2.49 13.96 0.49
CA ILE A 87 3.39 12.88 0.92
C ILE A 87 4.56 13.47 1.74
N LEU A 88 5.13 14.59 1.27
CA LEU A 88 6.21 15.28 1.99
C LEU A 88 5.72 15.80 3.34
N GLY A 89 4.55 16.44 3.37
CA GLY A 89 3.93 16.91 4.61
C GLY A 89 3.75 15.78 5.63
N PHE A 90 3.22 14.63 5.19
CA PHE A 90 3.00 13.47 6.06
C PHE A 90 4.27 12.99 6.78
N TYR A 91 5.43 13.00 6.12
CA TYR A 91 6.70 12.60 6.75
C TYR A 91 7.42 13.75 7.44
N ASN A 92 7.28 14.99 6.98
CA ASN A 92 7.84 16.14 7.68
C ASN A 92 7.24 16.28 9.08
N ASP A 93 5.94 16.03 9.24
CA ASP A 93 5.27 16.01 10.55
C ASP A 93 5.84 14.94 11.49
N PHE A 94 6.44 13.88 10.93
CA PHE A 94 7.10 12.82 11.68
C PHE A 94 8.54 13.19 12.04
N TYR A 95 9.34 13.64 11.08
CA TYR A 95 10.76 13.95 11.31
C TYR A 95 11.00 15.25 12.08
N ASN A 96 10.03 16.18 12.11
CA ASN A 96 10.15 17.45 12.84
C ASN A 96 9.49 17.41 14.23
N LYS A 97 9.03 16.24 14.70
CA LYS A 97 8.75 15.99 16.11
C LYS A 97 10.04 15.64 16.85
#